data_AF-W2U143-F1
#
_entry.id   AF-W2U143-F1
#
_cell.length_a   1.000
_cell.length_b   1.000
_cell.length_c   1.000
_cell.angle_alpha   90.00
_cell.angle_beta   90.00
_cell.angle_gamma   90.00
#
_symmetry.space_group_name_H-M   'P 1'
#
loop_
_entity.id
_entity.type
_entity.pdbx_description
1 polymer ?
#
loop_
_entity_poly.entity_id
_entity_poly.type
_entity_poly.pdbx_seq_one_letter_code
_entity_poly.pdbx_strand_id
1 'polypeptide(L)'
;SPKPYTPRTERLAVDIGLSPLIATDRGDLLGRGFLRLLAAYDTEIQTIAKRAQREGRKLSQVPEYREAMRRLRGFLKNEVNRLLNRLVALHAPAVLVVERLDLRSPELSRRMNRLLSNFGRRYLKEKLARLGELYGIKVVEVNPAYSSQACSRCGYVDPRNRRDTQTFVCQACGHRGNAQVNAARNLLRRSSPEESVITFTPKR
;
A
#
# COMPACT_ATOMS: atom_id res chain seq x y z
N SER A 1 -18.46 25.62 3.28
CA SER A 1 -18.97 24.33 3.80
C SER A 1 -18.31 23.18 3.06
N PRO A 2 -17.89 22.09 3.73
CA PRO A 2 -17.48 20.88 3.02
C PRO A 2 -18.62 20.44 2.10
N LYS A 3 -18.31 20.02 0.87
CA LYS A 3 -19.33 19.49 -0.04
C LYS A 3 -20.03 18.31 0.64
N PRO A 4 -21.36 18.18 0.54
CA PRO A 4 -22.04 17.01 1.10
C PRO A 4 -21.43 15.76 0.47
N TYR A 5 -20.89 14.89 1.33
CA TYR A 5 -20.32 13.61 0.93
C TYR A 5 -21.38 12.54 1.13
N THR A 6 -21.86 11.98 0.02
CA THR A 6 -22.82 10.87 0.03
C THR A 6 -22.09 9.60 -0.40
N PRO A 7 -21.89 8.63 0.51
CA PRO A 7 -21.29 7.36 0.14
C PRO A 7 -22.10 6.64 -0.95
N ARG A 8 -21.39 6.04 -1.92
CA ARG A 8 -21.97 5.15 -2.95
C ARG A 8 -21.49 3.71 -2.80
N THR A 9 -20.46 3.50 -1.98
CA THR A 9 -19.89 2.19 -1.68
C THR A 9 -19.93 2.00 -0.17
N GLU A 10 -20.58 0.95 0.31
CA GLU A 10 -20.65 0.70 1.76
C GLU A 10 -19.26 0.45 2.36
N ARG A 11 -18.51 -0.48 1.79
CA ARG A 11 -17.14 -0.81 2.19
C ARG A 11 -16.26 -0.99 0.96
N LEU A 12 -15.03 -0.48 1.04
CA LEU A 12 -14.01 -0.67 0.02
C LEU A 12 -12.73 -1.12 0.72
N ALA A 13 -12.19 -2.26 0.31
CA ALA A 13 -10.94 -2.77 0.85
C ALA A 13 -9.78 -2.42 -0.08
N VAL A 14 -8.68 -1.99 0.53
CA VAL A 14 -7.48 -1.58 -0.20
C VAL A 14 -6.24 -2.26 0.36
N ASP A 15 -5.49 -2.88 -0.56
CA ASP A 15 -4.12 -3.34 -0.34
C ASP A 15 -3.18 -2.17 -0.68
N ILE A 16 -2.32 -1.78 0.27
CA ILE A 16 -1.41 -0.64 0.10
C ILE A 16 0.04 -1.15 0.11
N GLY A 17 0.65 -1.14 -1.08
CA GLY A 17 1.99 -1.65 -1.33
C GLY A 17 2.87 -0.67 -2.09
N LEU A 18 3.77 -1.19 -2.92
CA LEU A 18 4.67 -0.37 -3.76
C LEU A 18 4.47 -0.57 -5.26
N SER A 19 3.86 -1.68 -5.67
CA SER A 19 3.62 -2.00 -7.08
C SER A 19 2.35 -2.84 -7.22
N PRO A 20 1.17 -2.21 -7.39
CA PRO A 20 0.89 -0.77 -7.30
C PRO A 20 0.95 -0.22 -5.86
N LEU A 21 0.83 1.11 -5.70
CA LEU A 21 0.65 1.73 -4.38
C LEU A 21 -0.69 1.33 -3.76
N ILE A 22 -1.77 1.31 -4.54
CA ILE A 22 -3.10 0.92 -4.06
C ILE A 22 -3.69 -0.11 -5.01
N ALA A 23 -4.14 -1.24 -4.49
CA ALA A 23 -5.03 -2.16 -5.17
C ALA A 23 -6.36 -2.29 -4.42
N THR A 24 -7.49 -2.32 -5.13
CA THR A 24 -8.82 -2.42 -4.50
C THR A 24 -9.42 -3.81 -4.68
N ASP A 25 -10.38 -4.18 -3.83
CA ASP A 25 -11.18 -5.41 -3.99
C ASP A 25 -11.98 -5.43 -5.31
N ARG A 26 -12.21 -4.24 -5.87
CA ARG A 26 -12.91 -4.00 -7.15
C ARG A 26 -12.00 -4.09 -8.38
N GLY A 27 -10.69 -4.27 -8.20
CA GLY A 27 -9.75 -4.48 -9.30
C GLY A 27 -8.98 -3.25 -9.78
N ASP A 28 -9.09 -2.11 -9.08
CA ASP A 28 -8.28 -0.93 -9.43
C ASP A 28 -6.82 -1.16 -9.04
N LEU A 29 -5.91 -0.66 -9.87
CA LEU A 29 -4.46 -0.68 -9.63
C LEU A 29 -3.89 0.73 -9.81
N LEU A 30 -3.78 1.49 -8.72
CA LEU A 30 -3.38 2.89 -8.72
C LEU A 30 -1.92 3.07 -8.29
N GLY A 31 -1.15 3.85 -9.05
CA GLY A 31 0.28 4.06 -8.77
C GLY A 31 1.17 2.89 -9.19
N ARG A 32 0.87 2.22 -10.32
CA ARG A 32 1.67 1.10 -10.86
C ARG A 32 3.15 1.45 -11.10
N GLY A 33 3.48 2.72 -11.34
CA GLY A 33 4.85 3.20 -11.52
C GLY A 33 5.56 3.64 -10.24
N PHE A 34 4.93 3.52 -9.06
CA PHE A 34 5.43 4.10 -7.82
C PHE A 34 6.79 3.53 -7.41
N LEU A 35 6.94 2.20 -7.37
CA LEU A 35 8.21 1.54 -7.06
C LEU A 35 9.35 1.96 -8.00
N ARG A 36 9.08 2.06 -9.30
CA ARG A 36 10.07 2.51 -10.29
C ARG A 36 10.57 3.94 -10.01
N LEU A 37 9.66 4.85 -9.65
CA LEU A 37 10.02 6.22 -9.29
C LEU A 37 10.83 6.26 -7.97
N LEU A 38 10.46 5.43 -6.99
CA LEU A 38 11.23 5.30 -5.75
C LEU A 38 12.63 4.75 -5.99
N ALA A 39 12.80 3.80 -6.91
CA ALA A 39 14.11 3.26 -7.28
C ALA A 39 15.01 4.34 -7.92
N ALA A 40 14.43 5.26 -8.70
CA ALA A 40 15.17 6.40 -9.25
C ALA A 40 15.65 7.35 -8.13
N TYR A 41 14.78 7.72 -7.20
CA TYR A 41 15.18 8.51 -6.02
C TYR A 41 16.21 7.79 -5.15
N ASP A 42 16.08 6.47 -4.97
CA ASP A 42 17.02 5.68 -4.20
C ASP A 42 18.41 5.68 -4.84
N THR A 43 18.49 5.47 -6.15
CA THR A 43 19.75 5.51 -6.91
C THR A 43 20.45 6.87 -6.77
N GLU A 44 19.70 7.96 -6.92
CA GLU A 44 20.21 9.32 -6.72
C GLU A 44 20.75 9.53 -5.30
N ILE A 45 19.95 9.19 -4.29
CA ILE A 45 20.32 9.35 -2.87
C ILE A 45 21.53 8.50 -2.50
N GLN A 46 21.62 7.26 -3.01
CA GLN A 46 22.78 6.39 -2.79
C GLN A 46 24.04 6.95 -3.44
N THR A 47 23.93 7.50 -4.64
CA THR A 47 25.06 8.11 -5.37
C THR A 47 25.62 9.31 -4.59
N ILE A 48 24.75 10.23 -4.17
CA ILE A 48 25.16 11.40 -3.38
C ILE A 48 25.79 10.97 -2.06
N ALA A 49 25.20 9.97 -1.39
CA ALA A 49 25.71 9.52 -0.10
C ALA A 49 27.06 8.83 -0.18
N LYS A 50 27.31 8.01 -1.22
CA LYS A 50 28.61 7.39 -1.47
C LYS A 50 29.68 8.46 -1.74
N ARG A 51 29.34 9.49 -2.53
CA ARG A 51 30.24 10.63 -2.78
C ARG A 51 30.59 11.35 -1.48
N ALA A 52 29.60 11.74 -0.69
CA ALA A 52 29.80 12.41 0.59
C ALA A 52 30.68 11.60 1.56
N GLN A 53 30.49 10.28 1.60
CA GLN A 53 31.31 9.39 2.41
C GLN A 53 32.78 9.41 1.98
N ARG A 54 33.07 9.35 0.68
CA ARG A 54 34.44 9.46 0.15
C ARG A 54 35.09 10.81 0.47
N GLU A 55 34.30 11.87 0.48
CA GLU A 55 34.72 13.24 0.83
C GLU A 55 34.80 13.48 2.36
N GLY A 56 34.46 12.49 3.20
CA GLY A 56 34.45 12.65 4.65
C GLY A 56 33.38 13.62 5.18
N ARG A 57 32.36 13.96 4.37
CA ARG A 57 31.34 14.95 4.72
C ARG A 57 30.12 14.30 5.38
N LYS A 58 29.56 14.97 6.39
CA LYS A 58 28.27 14.56 6.97
C LYS A 58 27.15 14.83 5.96
N LEU A 59 26.23 13.88 5.76
CA LEU A 59 25.12 14.02 4.80
C LEU A 59 24.25 15.26 5.04
N SER A 60 24.08 15.66 6.30
CA SER A 60 23.33 16.87 6.68
C SER A 60 23.95 18.17 6.14
N GLN A 61 25.25 18.15 5.81
CA GLN A 61 26.00 19.29 5.27
C GLN A 61 26.10 19.28 3.74
N VAL A 62 25.49 18.30 3.06
CA VAL A 62 25.52 18.17 1.60
C VAL A 62 24.21 18.76 1.02
N PRO A 63 24.25 19.92 0.34
CA PRO A 63 23.05 20.58 -0.18
C PRO A 63 22.22 19.69 -1.11
N GLU A 64 22.87 18.94 -2.00
CA GLU A 64 22.20 18.07 -2.96
C GLU A 64 21.48 16.90 -2.28
N TYR A 65 22.05 16.38 -1.19
CA TYR A 65 21.39 15.36 -0.36
C TYR A 65 20.11 15.91 0.27
N ARG A 66 20.19 17.12 0.86
CA ARG A 66 19.01 17.78 1.47
C ARG A 66 17.92 18.04 0.42
N GLU A 67 18.30 18.48 -0.77
CA GLU A 67 17.38 18.72 -1.87
C GLU A 67 16.75 17.42 -2.40
N ALA A 68 17.53 16.35 -2.60
CA ALA A 68 17.00 15.04 -2.97
C ALA A 68 16.01 14.51 -1.92
N MET A 69 16.34 14.66 -0.63
CA MET A 69 15.45 14.31 0.47
C MET A 69 14.16 15.14 0.49
N ARG A 70 14.24 16.44 0.19
CA ARG A 70 13.07 17.33 0.07
C ARG A 70 12.16 16.89 -1.07
N ARG A 71 12.73 16.61 -2.26
CA ARG A 71 11.97 16.12 -3.43
C ARG A 71 11.31 14.77 -3.16
N LEU A 72 12.04 13.81 -2.58
CA LEU A 72 11.46 12.51 -2.21
C LEU A 72 10.27 12.67 -1.25
N ARG A 73 10.43 13.46 -0.18
CA ARG A 73 9.33 13.69 0.79
C ARG A 73 8.13 14.38 0.14
N GLY A 74 8.38 15.37 -0.72
CA GLY A 74 7.36 16.04 -1.50
C GLY A 74 6.60 15.07 -2.42
N PHE A 75 7.34 14.26 -3.17
CA PHE A 75 6.78 13.23 -4.03
C PHE A 75 5.91 12.23 -3.26
N LEU A 76 6.44 11.63 -2.18
CA LEU A 76 5.70 10.67 -1.35
C LEU A 76 4.37 11.25 -0.85
N LYS A 77 4.42 12.45 -0.27
CA LYS A 77 3.23 13.12 0.27
C LYS A 77 2.22 13.43 -0.84
N ASN A 78 2.68 13.98 -1.95
CA ASN A 78 1.79 14.38 -3.05
C ASN A 78 1.15 13.17 -3.72
N GLU A 79 1.92 12.10 -3.94
CA GLU A 79 1.44 10.90 -4.62
C GLU A 79 0.43 10.13 -3.77
N VAL A 80 0.70 9.98 -2.47
CA VAL A 80 -0.26 9.41 -1.51
C VAL A 80 -1.56 10.22 -1.51
N ASN A 81 -1.46 11.55 -1.40
CA ASN A 81 -2.64 12.42 -1.37
C ASN A 81 -3.45 12.32 -2.66
N ARG A 82 -2.77 12.38 -3.81
CA ARG A 82 -3.38 12.32 -5.14
C ARG A 82 -4.12 11.01 -5.36
N LEU A 83 -3.49 9.88 -5.01
CA LEU A 83 -4.06 8.56 -5.25
C LEU A 83 -5.21 8.24 -4.30
N LEU A 84 -5.12 8.60 -3.02
CA LEU A 84 -6.23 8.44 -2.08
C LEU A 84 -7.40 9.38 -2.37
N ASN A 85 -7.15 10.62 -2.82
CA ASN A 85 -8.22 11.51 -3.30
C ASN A 85 -8.92 10.92 -4.52
N ARG A 86 -8.16 10.38 -5.48
CA ARG A 86 -8.71 9.73 -6.67
C ARG A 86 -9.57 8.52 -6.28
N LEU A 87 -9.09 7.68 -5.35
CA LEU A 87 -9.83 6.53 -4.82
C LEU A 87 -11.19 6.95 -4.26
N VAL A 88 -11.22 7.99 -3.41
CA VAL A 88 -12.45 8.52 -2.81
C VAL A 88 -13.38 9.11 -3.87
N ALA A 89 -12.85 9.82 -4.87
CA ALA A 89 -13.65 10.37 -5.96
C ALA A 89 -14.34 9.28 -6.80
N LEU A 90 -13.61 8.20 -7.11
CA LEU A 90 -14.11 7.07 -7.89
C LEU A 90 -15.22 6.32 -7.13
N HIS A 91 -14.95 5.93 -5.89
CA HIS A 91 -15.79 4.95 -5.19
C HIS A 91 -16.73 5.52 -4.15
N ALA A 92 -16.46 6.72 -3.64
CA ALA A 92 -17.18 7.33 -2.52
C ALA A 92 -17.51 6.31 -1.40
N PRO A 93 -16.51 5.70 -0.74
CA PRO A 93 -16.73 4.67 0.29
C PRO A 93 -17.19 5.24 1.63
N ALA A 94 -18.18 4.63 2.28
CA ALA A 94 -18.50 4.93 3.68
C ALA A 94 -17.43 4.38 4.63
N VAL A 95 -16.89 3.19 4.31
CA VAL A 95 -15.81 2.54 5.06
C VAL A 95 -14.64 2.20 4.14
N LEU A 96 -13.43 2.59 4.55
CA LEU A 96 -12.17 2.14 3.96
C LEU A 96 -11.55 1.07 4.86
N VAL A 97 -11.42 -0.14 4.34
CA VAL A 97 -10.72 -1.25 5.00
C VAL A 97 -9.30 -1.28 4.48
N VAL A 98 -8.32 -1.07 5.36
CA VAL A 98 -6.90 -1.00 5.01
C VAL A 98 -6.13 -2.07 5.79
N GLU A 99 -5.12 -2.69 5.19
CA GLU A 99 -4.17 -3.52 5.96
C GLU A 99 -3.00 -2.70 6.53
N ARG A 100 -2.14 -3.33 7.35
CA ARG A 100 -0.91 -2.67 7.81
C ARG A 100 -0.01 -2.34 6.62
N LEU A 101 0.20 -1.05 6.46
CA LEU A 101 0.95 -0.37 5.41
C LEU A 101 2.45 -0.74 5.37
N ASP A 102 2.85 -1.92 4.88
CA ASP A 102 4.27 -2.26 4.72
C ASP A 102 4.88 -1.81 3.39
N LEU A 103 5.38 -0.58 3.38
CA LEU A 103 6.04 0.04 2.23
C LEU A 103 7.52 -0.34 2.07
N ARG A 104 7.89 -1.59 2.32
CA ARG A 104 9.26 -2.07 2.13
C ARG A 104 9.36 -2.91 0.86
N SER A 105 10.49 -2.79 0.16
CA SER A 105 10.81 -3.63 -0.99
C SER A 105 12.28 -4.07 -0.95
N PRO A 106 12.58 -5.35 -1.28
CA PRO A 106 13.95 -5.81 -1.45
C PRO A 106 14.67 -5.13 -2.63
N GLU A 107 13.93 -4.56 -3.59
CA GLU A 107 14.48 -3.81 -4.73
C GLU A 107 15.05 -2.44 -4.31
N LEU A 108 14.74 -1.98 -3.10
CA LEU A 108 15.17 -0.69 -2.58
C LEU A 108 16.25 -0.85 -1.51
N SER A 109 17.14 0.12 -1.41
CA SER A 109 18.19 0.15 -0.40
C SER A 109 17.63 0.16 1.02
N ARG A 110 18.42 -0.33 1.98
CA ARG A 110 18.07 -0.25 3.42
C ARG A 110 17.74 1.17 3.87
N ARG A 111 18.44 2.17 3.31
CA ARG A 111 18.19 3.58 3.60
C ARG A 111 16.81 4.00 3.09
N MET A 112 16.47 3.70 1.83
CA MET A 112 15.16 4.01 1.27
C MET A 112 14.04 3.31 2.04
N ASN A 113 14.18 2.02 2.33
CA ASN A 113 13.22 1.28 3.14
C ASN A 113 12.99 1.91 4.52
N ARG A 114 14.05 2.41 5.18
CA ARG A 114 13.93 3.16 6.45
C ARG A 114 13.18 4.49 6.24
N LEU A 115 13.44 5.21 5.16
CA LEU A 115 12.75 6.46 4.84
C LEU A 115 11.26 6.24 4.56
N LEU A 116 10.91 5.20 3.81
CA LEU A 116 9.51 4.83 3.52
C LEU A 116 8.76 4.40 4.78
N SER A 117 9.43 3.64 5.65
CA SER A 117 8.87 3.23 6.94
C SER A 117 8.56 4.42 7.85
N ASN A 118 9.42 5.45 7.82
CA ASN A 118 9.25 6.64 8.65
C ASN A 118 8.25 7.64 8.06
N PHE A 119 8.48 8.07 6.81
CA PHE A 119 7.72 9.16 6.20
C PHE A 119 6.53 8.64 5.38
N GLY A 120 6.72 7.59 4.58
CA GLY A 120 5.66 7.04 3.73
C GLY A 120 4.46 6.55 4.54
N ARG A 121 4.71 5.73 5.57
CA ARG A 121 3.65 5.27 6.49
C ARG A 121 2.95 6.43 7.20
N ARG A 122 3.72 7.45 7.62
CA ARG A 122 3.17 8.64 8.27
C ARG A 122 2.22 9.40 7.33
N TYR A 123 2.63 9.66 6.08
CA TYR A 123 1.78 10.38 5.12
C TYR A 123 0.50 9.63 4.78
N LEU A 124 0.55 8.30 4.69
CA LEU A 124 -0.65 7.48 4.51
C LEU A 124 -1.60 7.60 5.70
N LYS A 125 -1.09 7.46 6.93
CA LYS A 125 -1.91 7.60 8.15
C LYS A 125 -2.55 8.98 8.27
N GLU A 126 -1.76 10.03 8.08
CA GLU A 126 -2.25 11.43 8.11
C GLU A 126 -3.34 11.65 7.05
N LYS A 127 -3.14 11.11 5.83
CA LYS A 127 -4.13 11.25 4.76
C LYS A 127 -5.40 10.47 5.04
N LEU A 128 -5.31 9.23 5.52
CA LEU A 128 -6.47 8.41 5.87
C LEU A 128 -7.30 9.07 7.00
N ALA A 129 -6.64 9.57 8.05
CA ALA A 129 -7.31 10.31 9.12
C ALA A 129 -8.06 11.55 8.58
N ARG A 130 -7.38 12.34 7.73
CA ARG A 130 -7.98 13.52 7.09
C ARG A 130 -9.18 13.18 6.19
N LEU A 131 -9.18 12.01 5.53
CA LEU A 131 -10.35 11.57 4.76
C LEU A 131 -11.55 11.28 5.67
N GLY A 132 -11.31 10.71 6.85
CA GLY A 132 -12.35 10.54 7.87
C GLY A 132 -12.91 11.87 8.36
N GLU A 133 -12.04 12.83 8.67
CA GLU A 133 -12.45 14.17 9.12
C GLU A 133 -13.25 14.94 8.07
N LEU A 134 -12.85 14.89 6.79
CA LEU A 134 -13.47 15.68 5.72
C LEU A 134 -14.78 15.08 5.20
N TYR A 135 -14.90 13.76 5.20
CA TYR A 135 -15.96 13.05 4.48
C TYR A 135 -16.76 12.09 5.37
N GLY A 136 -16.41 11.95 6.65
CA GLY A 136 -17.04 10.97 7.54
C GLY A 136 -16.68 9.51 7.20
N ILE A 137 -15.64 9.28 6.40
CA ILE A 137 -15.22 7.94 6.00
C ILE A 137 -14.62 7.21 7.20
N LYS A 138 -15.21 6.08 7.59
CA LYS A 138 -14.66 5.23 8.66
C LYS A 138 -13.46 4.45 8.11
N VAL A 139 -12.30 4.58 8.74
CA VAL A 139 -11.10 3.79 8.39
C VAL A 139 -10.98 2.62 9.36
N VAL A 140 -10.90 1.40 8.83
CA VAL A 140 -10.75 0.16 9.59
C VAL A 140 -9.41 -0.48 9.23
N GLU A 141 -8.48 -0.53 10.18
CA GLU A 141 -7.22 -1.25 10.02
C GLU A 141 -7.40 -2.73 10.39
N VAL A 142 -7.03 -3.65 9.50
CA VAL A 142 -7.09 -5.10 9.74
C VAL A 142 -5.67 -5.68 9.79
N ASN A 143 -5.44 -6.63 10.71
CA ASN A 143 -4.12 -7.24 10.91
C ASN A 143 -3.75 -8.16 9.71
N PRO A 144 -2.55 -8.02 9.12
CA PRO A 144 -2.08 -8.86 8.02
C PRO A 144 -1.72 -10.27 8.52
N ALA A 145 -2.70 -11.13 8.79
CA ALA A 145 -2.46 -12.54 9.11
C ALA A 145 -2.69 -13.42 7.86
N TYR A 146 -1.64 -13.77 7.14
CA TYR A 146 -1.61 -14.90 6.17
C TYR A 146 -2.62 -14.86 4.99
N SER A 147 -2.92 -13.69 4.42
CA SER A 147 -3.93 -13.54 3.33
C SER A 147 -3.40 -13.63 1.90
N SER A 148 -2.11 -13.38 1.65
CA SER A 148 -1.63 -13.27 0.26
C SER A 148 -1.61 -14.60 -0.49
N GLN A 149 -1.70 -15.71 0.24
CA GLN A 149 -1.72 -17.07 -0.29
C GLN A 149 -3.14 -17.66 -0.32
N ALA A 150 -4.11 -17.00 0.31
CA ALA A 150 -5.49 -17.46 0.35
C ALA A 150 -6.23 -17.07 -0.94
N CYS A 151 -7.03 -17.97 -1.49
CA CYS A 151 -7.87 -17.67 -2.64
C CYS A 151 -9.14 -16.93 -2.22
N SER A 152 -9.33 -15.71 -2.72
CA SER A 152 -10.54 -14.93 -2.45
C SER A 152 -11.82 -15.50 -3.06
N ARG A 153 -11.73 -16.54 -3.89
CA ARG A 153 -12.90 -17.23 -4.46
C ARG A 153 -13.35 -18.43 -3.64
N CYS A 154 -12.41 -19.27 -3.20
CA CYS A 154 -12.71 -20.57 -2.57
C CYS A 154 -12.09 -20.77 -1.17
N GLY A 155 -11.32 -19.81 -0.66
CA GLY A 155 -10.68 -19.90 0.65
C GLY A 155 -9.41 -20.77 0.71
N TYR A 156 -9.11 -21.57 -0.32
CA TYR A 156 -7.92 -22.44 -0.32
C TYR A 156 -6.62 -21.64 -0.14
N VAL A 157 -5.75 -22.09 0.75
CA VAL A 157 -4.47 -21.44 1.10
C VAL A 157 -3.32 -22.33 0.65
N ASP A 158 -2.43 -21.79 -0.19
CA ASP A 158 -1.23 -22.51 -0.66
C ASP A 158 -0.17 -21.49 -1.07
N PRO A 159 1.10 -21.66 -0.69
CA PRO A 159 2.18 -20.76 -1.07
C PRO A 159 2.33 -20.61 -2.59
N ARG A 160 2.00 -21.63 -3.38
CA ARG A 160 2.06 -21.62 -4.85
C ARG A 160 0.91 -20.82 -5.48
N ASN A 161 -0.10 -20.42 -4.70
CA ASN A 161 -1.19 -19.61 -5.22
C ASN A 161 -0.71 -18.23 -5.69
N ARG A 162 0.30 -17.67 -5.02
CA ARG A 162 0.95 -16.42 -5.43
C ARG A 162 2.24 -16.75 -6.18
N ARG A 163 2.20 -16.60 -7.51
CA ARG A 163 3.35 -16.94 -8.38
C ARG A 163 4.45 -15.89 -8.29
N ASP A 164 4.04 -14.62 -8.25
CA ASP A 164 4.94 -13.48 -8.13
C ASP A 164 4.23 -12.33 -7.40
N THR A 165 4.82 -11.14 -7.42
CA THR A 165 4.22 -9.98 -6.75
C THR A 165 2.85 -9.64 -7.32
N GLN A 166 2.59 -9.82 -8.61
CA GLN A 166 1.38 -9.42 -9.33
C GLN A 166 0.46 -10.58 -9.74
N THR A 167 0.96 -11.80 -9.88
CA THR A 167 0.20 -12.93 -10.45
C THR A 167 -0.31 -13.87 -9.38
N PHE A 168 -1.61 -14.15 -9.41
CA PHE A 168 -2.28 -15.14 -8.56
C PHE A 168 -2.98 -16.22 -9.39
N VAL A 169 -2.76 -17.48 -9.03
CA VAL A 169 -3.42 -18.67 -9.61
C VAL A 169 -3.73 -19.67 -8.51
N CYS A 170 -5.00 -19.81 -8.14
CA CYS A 170 -5.43 -20.79 -7.13
C CYS A 170 -5.18 -22.22 -7.62
N GLN A 171 -4.46 -23.02 -6.82
CA GLN A 171 -4.17 -24.42 -7.12
C GLN A 171 -5.38 -25.36 -6.93
N ALA A 172 -6.42 -24.93 -6.22
CA ALA A 172 -7.62 -25.73 -6.00
C ALA A 172 -8.74 -25.46 -7.02
N CYS A 173 -9.12 -24.19 -7.23
CA CYS A 173 -10.27 -23.83 -8.07
C CYS A 173 -9.91 -23.17 -9.40
N GLY A 174 -8.61 -23.03 -9.71
CA GLY A 174 -8.13 -22.44 -10.96
C GLY A 174 -8.37 -20.94 -11.11
N HIS A 175 -8.85 -20.23 -10.07
CA HIS A 175 -9.05 -18.78 -10.12
C HIS A 175 -7.74 -18.05 -10.45
N ARG A 176 -7.79 -17.16 -11.44
CA ARG A 176 -6.66 -16.34 -11.90
C ARG A 176 -6.98 -14.86 -11.70
N GLY A 177 -5.97 -14.09 -11.33
CA GLY A 177 -6.12 -12.64 -11.19
C GLY A 177 -4.85 -11.97 -10.70
N ASN A 178 -4.97 -10.68 -10.38
CA ASN A 178 -3.90 -9.93 -9.75
C ASN A 178 -3.80 -10.28 -8.25
N ALA A 179 -2.57 -10.50 -7.76
CA ALA A 179 -2.32 -10.92 -6.38
C ALA A 179 -2.72 -9.86 -5.35
N GLN A 180 -2.49 -8.58 -5.62
CA GLN A 180 -2.90 -7.48 -4.74
C GLN A 180 -4.42 -7.31 -4.71
N VAL A 181 -5.11 -7.46 -5.85
CA VAL A 181 -6.59 -7.47 -5.90
C VAL A 181 -7.15 -8.64 -5.10
N ASN A 182 -6.56 -9.83 -5.24
CA ASN A 182 -6.96 -10.99 -4.45
C ASN A 182 -6.74 -10.74 -2.95
N ALA A 183 -5.63 -10.10 -2.57
CA ALA A 183 -5.37 -9.71 -1.18
C ALA A 183 -6.42 -8.71 -0.66
N ALA A 184 -6.76 -7.68 -1.43
CA ALA A 184 -7.80 -6.72 -1.07
C ALA A 184 -9.19 -7.38 -0.92
N ARG A 185 -9.52 -8.36 -1.76
CA ARG A 185 -10.76 -9.15 -1.61
C ARG A 185 -10.76 -10.01 -0.34
N ASN A 186 -9.64 -10.64 -0.01
CA ASN A 186 -9.49 -11.37 1.25
C ASN A 186 -9.60 -10.45 2.47
N LEU A 187 -9.04 -9.23 2.36
CA LEU A 187 -9.13 -8.20 3.39
C LEU A 187 -10.58 -7.79 3.63
N LEU A 188 -11.35 -7.57 2.56
CA LEU A 188 -12.77 -7.22 2.66
C LEU A 188 -13.55 -8.27 3.44
N ARG A 189 -13.43 -9.55 3.03
CA ARG A 189 -14.10 -10.70 3.64
C ARG A 189 -13.88 -10.75 5.16
N ARG A 190 -12.62 -10.69 5.58
CA ARG A 190 -12.23 -10.73 7.00
C ARG A 190 -12.67 -9.52 7.83
N SER A 191 -12.98 -8.40 7.17
CA SER A 191 -13.46 -7.20 7.85
C SER A 191 -14.96 -7.20 8.11
N SER A 192 -15.68 -8.19 7.55
CA SER A 192 -17.11 -8.37 7.76
C SER A 192 -17.37 -8.95 9.16
N PRO A 193 -18.34 -8.41 9.93
CA PRO A 193 -18.67 -8.88 11.28
C PRO A 193 -18.98 -10.39 11.36
N GLU A 194 -19.54 -10.96 10.29
CA GLU A 194 -19.99 -12.35 10.19
C GLU A 194 -18.85 -13.38 10.10
N GLU A 195 -17.61 -12.99 9.74
CA GLU A 195 -16.51 -13.92 9.50
C GLU A 195 -15.48 -14.05 10.66
N SER A 196 -15.74 -13.45 11.83
CA SER A 196 -14.86 -13.56 13.00
C SER A 196 -14.70 -15.00 13.56
N VAL A 197 -15.39 -16.01 12.97
CA VAL A 197 -15.45 -17.40 13.45
C VAL A 197 -14.78 -18.43 12.51
N ILE A 198 -14.35 -18.08 11.30
CA ILE A 198 -13.67 -19.08 10.43
C ILE A 198 -12.18 -19.13 10.79
N THR A 199 -11.85 -19.94 11.79
CA THR A 199 -10.47 -20.38 12.06
C THR A 199 -9.95 -21.16 10.85
N PHE A 200 -9.17 -20.50 10.00
CA PHE A 200 -8.38 -21.18 8.98
C PHE A 200 -7.21 -21.87 9.67
N THR A 201 -7.38 -23.14 10.00
CA THR A 201 -6.29 -24.01 10.42
C THR A 201 -5.46 -24.34 9.17
N PRO A 202 -4.19 -23.90 9.06
CA PRO A 202 -3.34 -24.33 7.97
C PRO A 202 -3.14 -25.85 8.10
N LYS A 203 -3.49 -26.61 7.06
CA LYS A 203 -3.03 -28.00 6.95
C LYS A 203 -1.51 -27.95 6.76
N ARG A 204 -0.80 -28.60 7.69
CA ARG A 204 0.65 -28.81 7.64
C ARG A 204 1.03 -29.60 6.40
#